data_AF-A0A9N8JW70-F1
#
_entry.id   AF-A0A9N8JW70-F1
#
_cell.length_a   1.000
_cell.length_b   1.000
_cell.length_c   1.000
_cell.angle_alpha   90.00
_cell.angle_beta   90.00
_cell.angle_gamma   90.00
#
_symmetry.space_group_name_H-M   'P 1'
#
loop_
_entity.id
_entity.type
_entity.pdbx_description
1 polymer ?
#
loop_
_entity_poly.entity_id
_entity_poly.type
_entity_poly.pdbx_seq_one_letter_code
_entity_poly.pdbx_strand_id
1 'polypeptide(L)'
;MPDTSVESSPLHAPATGAEGAIDLAILTVSGDNAALSDQKPSNVEAIVIQDATDSASTVPKDNCHEVIIQQVNHLKTKNNFNHENLTRIYEEVNQHLFECNDHHLQIVQYKFVFGTGNSRIIGRPDGSINHFNNEKIVLATKVLEFDIKRVKSLGAFFVAQKRYFNLLGEMKEIEVEIKQLLASAIETGAAPDGFYDEMEETRGRIANMEESRIGMREGWLEWLDELS
;
A
#
# COMPACT_ATOMS: atom_id res chain seq x y z
N MET A 1 -41.52 49.90 2.31
CA MET A 1 -42.55 48.84 2.20
C MET A 1 -43.81 49.48 1.63
N PRO A 2 -44.51 48.80 0.69
CA PRO A 2 -44.02 47.64 -0.09
C PRO A 2 -42.89 48.10 -1.05
N ASP A 3 -42.46 47.48 -2.15
CA ASP A 3 -42.76 46.22 -2.87
C ASP A 3 -41.41 45.48 -3.15
N THR A 4 -41.20 44.31 -3.76
CA THR A 4 -41.97 43.34 -4.59
C THR A 4 -42.22 43.77 -6.06
N SER A 5 -42.40 42.90 -7.08
CA SER A 5 -42.61 41.44 -7.14
C SER A 5 -41.96 40.80 -8.39
N VAL A 6 -41.80 39.46 -8.41
CA VAL A 6 -41.49 38.58 -9.59
C VAL A 6 -40.03 38.72 -10.11
N GLU A 7 -39.28 37.70 -10.57
CA GLU A 7 -39.61 36.34 -11.06
C GLU A 7 -38.70 35.23 -10.49
N SER A 8 -38.96 33.96 -10.79
CA SER A 8 -38.18 32.80 -10.29
C SER A 8 -38.23 31.58 -11.24
N SER A 9 -37.10 30.83 -11.30
CA SER A 9 -36.96 29.50 -11.93
C SER A 9 -36.98 29.47 -13.49
N PRO A 10 -36.56 28.36 -14.16
CA PRO A 10 -36.07 27.08 -13.64
C PRO A 10 -34.70 26.60 -14.22
N LEU A 11 -34.35 25.36 -13.85
CA LEU A 11 -33.28 24.47 -14.33
C LEU A 11 -32.72 24.71 -15.75
N HIS A 12 -31.40 24.52 -15.87
CA HIS A 12 -30.86 23.60 -16.88
C HIS A 12 -29.58 22.91 -16.37
N ALA A 13 -29.48 21.60 -16.57
CA ALA A 13 -28.26 20.81 -16.35
C ALA A 13 -27.76 20.26 -17.69
N PRO A 14 -26.47 19.89 -17.78
CA PRO A 14 -26.01 18.83 -18.66
C PRO A 14 -25.60 17.59 -17.84
N ALA A 15 -26.18 16.44 -18.18
CA ALA A 15 -25.73 15.14 -17.65
C ALA A 15 -25.03 14.35 -18.77
N THR A 16 -23.76 14.02 -18.57
CA THR A 16 -22.98 12.95 -19.23
C THR A 16 -21.57 12.98 -18.59
N GLY A 17 -20.94 11.88 -18.20
CA GLY A 17 -21.31 10.47 -18.35
C GLY A 17 -20.31 9.74 -19.26
N ALA A 18 -19.17 9.37 -18.71
CA ALA A 18 -18.17 8.50 -19.35
C ALA A 18 -17.29 7.85 -18.26
N GLU A 19 -17.50 6.57 -18.00
CA GLU A 19 -16.62 5.77 -17.13
C GLU A 19 -15.37 5.37 -17.92
N GLY A 20 -14.18 5.66 -17.38
CA GLY A 20 -12.90 5.39 -18.03
C GLY A 20 -12.23 4.11 -17.51
N ALA A 21 -12.90 2.96 -17.64
CA ALA A 21 -12.29 1.67 -17.30
C ALA A 21 -11.16 1.34 -18.29
N ILE A 22 -9.93 1.20 -17.80
CA ILE A 22 -8.80 0.72 -18.60
C ILE A 22 -8.64 -0.78 -18.37
N ASP A 23 -9.11 -1.55 -19.34
CA ASP A 23 -8.95 -3.00 -19.39
C ASP A 23 -7.46 -3.36 -19.49
N LEU A 24 -6.98 -4.28 -18.63
CA LEU A 24 -5.61 -4.79 -18.70
C LEU A 24 -5.64 -6.30 -18.96
N ALA A 25 -5.53 -6.66 -20.24
CA ALA A 25 -5.70 -8.04 -20.70
C ALA A 25 -4.66 -9.01 -20.11
N ILE A 26 -5.15 -10.20 -19.73
CA ILE A 26 -4.34 -11.32 -19.26
C ILE A 26 -3.54 -11.91 -20.42
N LEU A 27 -2.25 -12.18 -20.18
CA LEU A 27 -1.38 -12.86 -21.14
C LEU A 27 -0.94 -14.21 -20.57
N THR A 28 -1.70 -15.26 -20.86
CA THR A 28 -1.38 -16.64 -20.52
C THR A 28 -0.35 -17.22 -21.49
N VAL A 29 0.59 -18.01 -20.96
CA VAL A 29 1.45 -18.90 -21.74
C VAL A 29 1.22 -20.31 -21.23
N SER A 30 0.52 -21.14 -22.03
CA SER A 30 0.49 -22.59 -21.82
C SER A 30 1.71 -23.22 -22.48
N GLY A 31 2.24 -24.28 -21.87
CA GLY A 31 3.31 -25.10 -22.42
C GLY A 31 2.98 -26.56 -22.16
N ASP A 32 2.39 -27.22 -23.15
CA ASP A 32 1.84 -28.56 -23.00
C ASP A 32 2.92 -29.65 -22.91
N ASN A 33 2.61 -30.75 -22.23
CA ASN A 33 3.02 -32.08 -22.71
C ASN A 33 2.12 -33.17 -22.12
N ALA A 34 1.66 -34.09 -22.97
CA ALA A 34 0.76 -35.17 -22.59
C ALA A 34 1.04 -36.48 -23.36
N ALA A 35 1.17 -37.58 -22.61
CA ALA A 35 1.08 -38.98 -23.06
C ALA A 35 0.77 -39.81 -21.79
N LEU A 36 -0.34 -40.56 -21.68
CA LEU A 36 -0.68 -41.84 -22.36
C LEU A 36 0.49 -42.85 -22.28
N SER A 37 0.34 -44.06 -21.76
CA SER A 37 -0.73 -45.03 -22.03
C SER A 37 -0.80 -46.18 -21.01
N ASP A 38 -2.03 -46.64 -20.79
CA ASP A 38 -2.53 -48.00 -20.46
C ASP A 38 -1.59 -49.12 -19.98
N GLN A 39 -1.99 -49.79 -18.89
CA GLN A 39 -2.25 -51.24 -18.91
C GLN A 39 -3.19 -51.71 -17.77
N LYS A 40 -3.94 -52.79 -18.02
CA LYS A 40 -4.89 -53.46 -17.10
C LYS A 40 -4.54 -54.98 -17.05
N PRO A 41 -5.14 -55.84 -16.20
CA PRO A 41 -4.35 -56.60 -15.23
C PRO A 41 -4.44 -58.13 -15.40
N SER A 42 -3.43 -58.86 -14.92
CA SER A 42 -3.61 -60.21 -14.33
C SER A 42 -2.32 -60.72 -13.70
N ASN A 43 -2.34 -61.04 -12.40
CA ASN A 43 -2.36 -62.45 -11.98
C ASN A 43 -2.68 -62.56 -10.48
N VAL A 44 -3.26 -63.70 -10.12
CA VAL A 44 -3.58 -64.07 -8.73
C VAL A 44 -2.76 -65.29 -8.35
N GLU A 45 -1.88 -65.12 -7.38
CA GLU A 45 -1.44 -66.22 -6.52
C GLU A 45 -1.69 -65.80 -5.06
N ALA A 46 -2.18 -66.74 -4.24
CA ALA A 46 -2.55 -66.52 -2.85
C ALA A 46 -1.39 -66.89 -1.90
N ILE A 47 -1.69 -67.19 -0.62
CA ILE A 47 -0.76 -67.63 0.46
C ILE A 47 -0.04 -66.42 1.11
N VAL A 48 -0.20 -66.08 2.40
CA VAL A 48 -0.97 -66.65 3.54
C VAL A 48 -1.79 -65.54 4.20
N ILE A 49 -2.99 -65.85 4.75
CA ILE A 49 -3.58 -65.01 5.80
C ILE A 49 -2.99 -65.47 7.14
N GLN A 50 -2.06 -64.68 7.71
CA GLN A 50 -1.73 -64.76 9.13
C GLN A 50 -2.35 -63.58 9.86
N ASP A 51 -3.03 -63.90 10.96
CA ASP A 51 -3.79 -62.95 11.76
C ASP A 51 -2.84 -62.10 12.60
N ALA A 52 -2.88 -60.79 12.37
CA ALA A 52 -2.11 -59.79 13.08
C ALA A 52 -2.98 -58.53 13.22
N THR A 53 -3.76 -58.51 14.30
CA THR A 53 -4.57 -57.36 14.72
C THR A 53 -3.75 -56.07 14.83
N ASP A 54 -4.39 -54.95 14.56
CA ASP A 54 -3.95 -53.60 14.90
C ASP A 54 -2.58 -53.15 14.36
N SER A 55 -2.57 -52.81 13.06
CA SER A 55 -1.71 -51.73 12.54
C SER A 55 -2.54 -50.48 12.28
N ALA A 56 -2.97 -49.83 13.36
CA ALA A 56 -3.41 -48.44 13.28
C ALA A 56 -2.23 -47.60 12.77
N SER A 57 -2.37 -46.97 11.61
CA SER A 57 -1.31 -46.17 10.99
C SER A 57 -1.12 -44.84 11.72
N THR A 58 -0.52 -44.90 12.91
CA THR A 58 -0.10 -43.72 13.68
C THR A 58 1.05 -43.03 12.97
N VAL A 59 0.72 -42.09 12.09
CA VAL A 59 1.62 -40.96 11.80
C VAL A 59 1.94 -40.32 13.17
N PRO A 60 3.22 -40.14 13.54
CA PRO A 60 3.57 -39.53 14.82
C PRO A 60 2.94 -38.13 14.94
N LYS A 61 2.15 -37.89 15.98
CA LYS A 61 1.52 -36.57 16.22
C LYS A 61 2.57 -35.46 16.33
N ASP A 62 3.72 -35.81 16.89
CA ASP A 62 4.87 -34.94 17.13
C ASP A 62 5.38 -34.29 15.83
N ASN A 63 5.37 -35.03 14.72
CA ASN A 63 5.80 -34.52 13.41
C ASN A 63 4.87 -33.42 12.87
N CYS A 64 3.56 -33.47 13.17
CA CYS A 64 2.61 -32.45 12.73
C CYS A 64 2.83 -31.15 13.51
N HIS A 65 3.03 -31.28 14.82
CA HIS A 65 3.30 -30.19 15.75
C HIS A 65 4.59 -29.42 15.41
N GLU A 66 5.70 -30.14 15.16
CA GLU A 66 6.98 -29.51 14.84
C GLU A 66 6.91 -28.70 13.53
N VAL A 67 6.24 -29.22 12.50
CA VAL A 67 6.05 -28.53 11.21
C VAL A 67 5.29 -27.20 11.38
N ILE A 68 4.22 -27.17 12.19
CA ILE A 68 3.47 -25.95 12.46
C ILE A 68 4.34 -24.91 13.17
N ILE A 69 5.13 -25.32 14.17
CA ILE A 69 6.07 -24.44 14.87
C ILE A 69 7.14 -23.89 13.93
N GLN A 70 7.69 -24.72 13.04
CA GLN A 70 8.67 -24.29 12.03
C GLN A 70 8.06 -23.27 11.04
N GLN A 71 6.82 -23.49 10.56
CA GLN A 71 6.14 -22.54 9.66
C GLN A 71 5.83 -21.20 10.38
N VAL A 72 5.29 -21.24 11.60
CA VAL A 72 5.04 -20.02 12.40
C VAL A 72 6.33 -19.23 12.64
N ASN A 73 7.43 -19.90 13.00
CA ASN A 73 8.73 -19.24 13.19
C ASN A 73 9.28 -18.64 11.90
N HIS A 74 9.12 -19.30 10.75
CA HIS A 74 9.50 -18.74 9.45
C HIS A 74 8.68 -17.48 9.12
N LEU A 75 7.37 -17.52 9.32
CA LEU A 75 6.46 -16.39 9.10
C LEU A 75 6.80 -15.21 10.01
N LYS A 76 7.09 -15.44 11.30
CA LYS A 76 7.60 -14.40 12.22
C LYS A 76 8.89 -13.77 11.71
N THR A 77 9.87 -14.57 11.29
CA THR A 77 11.15 -14.04 10.74
C THR A 77 10.91 -13.19 9.50
N LYS A 78 10.02 -13.62 8.60
CA LYS A 78 9.57 -12.83 7.43
C LYS A 78 8.90 -11.51 7.88
N ASN A 79 8.05 -11.55 8.91
CA ASN A 79 7.33 -10.36 9.36
C ASN A 79 8.25 -9.33 10.05
N ASN A 80 9.25 -9.79 10.81
CA ASN A 80 10.27 -8.92 11.39
C ASN A 80 11.08 -8.20 10.31
N PHE A 81 11.49 -8.90 9.24
CA PHE A 81 12.16 -8.27 8.09
C PHE A 81 11.24 -7.30 7.34
N ASN A 82 9.94 -7.59 7.23
CA ASN A 82 8.97 -6.65 6.70
C ASN A 82 8.82 -5.41 7.61
N HIS A 83 8.88 -5.55 8.93
CA HIS A 83 8.84 -4.43 9.87
C HIS A 83 10.04 -3.49 9.71
N GLU A 84 11.26 -4.03 9.59
CA GLU A 84 12.48 -3.23 9.29
C GLU A 84 12.33 -2.42 7.98
N ASN A 85 11.75 -3.04 6.94
CA ASN A 85 11.46 -2.35 5.69
C ASN A 85 10.33 -1.32 5.83
N LEU A 86 9.33 -1.56 6.67
CA LEU A 86 8.25 -0.63 6.95
C LEU A 86 8.77 0.64 7.63
N THR A 87 9.69 0.52 8.60
CA THR A 87 10.38 1.65 9.24
C THR A 87 11.14 2.48 8.23
N ARG A 88 11.93 1.85 7.35
CA ARG A 88 12.66 2.55 6.28
C ARG A 88 11.72 3.28 5.32
N ILE A 89 10.59 2.66 4.94
CA ILE A 89 9.62 3.30 4.04
C ILE A 89 8.93 4.48 4.74
N TYR A 90 8.66 4.40 6.04
CA TYR A 90 8.14 5.53 6.82
C TYR A 90 9.12 6.72 6.83
N GLU A 91 10.42 6.47 6.96
CA GLU A 91 11.46 7.49 6.81
C GLU A 91 11.50 8.07 5.39
N GLU A 92 11.44 7.23 4.34
CA GLU A 92 11.34 7.66 2.94
C GLU A 92 10.10 8.56 2.69
N VAL A 93 8.94 8.21 3.27
CA VAL A 93 7.71 9.02 3.16
C VAL A 93 7.89 10.38 3.84
N ASN A 94 8.35 10.40 5.09
CA ASN A 94 8.49 11.65 5.86
C ASN A 94 9.55 12.60 5.29
N GLN A 95 10.61 12.06 4.68
CA GLN A 95 11.59 12.87 3.95
C GLN A 95 10.95 13.59 2.75
N HIS A 96 10.14 12.89 1.94
CA HIS A 96 9.47 13.49 0.79
C HIS A 96 8.34 14.47 1.17
N LEU A 97 7.67 14.26 2.32
CA LEU A 97 6.81 15.27 2.94
C LEU A 97 7.61 16.54 3.26
N PHE A 98 8.69 16.42 4.03
CA PHE A 98 9.53 17.55 4.44
C PHE A 98 10.07 18.36 3.25
N GLU A 99 10.60 17.70 2.22
CA GLU A 99 11.03 18.33 0.97
C GLU A 99 9.91 19.13 0.28
N CYS A 100 8.72 18.55 0.21
CA CYS A 100 7.58 19.17 -0.46
C CYS A 100 7.09 20.42 0.32
N ASN A 101 7.12 20.39 1.65
CA ASN A 101 6.85 21.57 2.50
C ASN A 101 7.94 22.65 2.40
N ASP A 102 9.22 22.28 2.43
CA ASP A 102 10.34 23.22 2.22
C ASP A 102 10.19 23.94 0.87
N HIS A 103 9.88 23.19 -0.20
CA HIS A 103 9.70 23.76 -1.53
C HIS A 103 8.42 24.61 -1.63
N HIS A 104 7.32 24.26 -0.95
CA HIS A 104 6.15 25.13 -0.82
C HIS A 104 6.51 26.45 -0.11
N LEU A 105 7.21 26.39 1.03
CA LEU A 105 7.62 27.57 1.79
C LEU A 105 8.51 28.49 0.94
N GLN A 106 9.46 27.92 0.17
CA GLN A 106 10.29 28.67 -0.76
C GLN A 106 9.43 29.33 -1.87
N ILE A 107 8.47 28.62 -2.47
CA ILE A 107 7.52 29.20 -3.43
C ILE A 107 6.76 30.39 -2.83
N VAL A 108 6.29 30.29 -1.59
CA VAL A 108 5.58 31.38 -0.87
C VAL A 108 6.51 32.57 -0.62
N GLN A 109 7.74 32.33 -0.16
CA GLN A 109 8.74 33.38 0.06
C GLN A 109 9.07 34.14 -1.24
N TYR A 110 9.35 33.43 -2.33
CA TYR A 110 9.64 34.06 -3.63
C TYR A 110 8.42 34.79 -4.20
N LYS A 111 7.19 34.28 -4.02
CA LYS A 111 5.94 34.99 -4.35
C LYS A 111 5.77 36.27 -3.51
N PHE A 112 6.11 36.25 -2.22
CA PHE A 112 6.04 37.43 -1.34
C PHE A 112 7.06 38.50 -1.74
N VAL A 113 8.30 38.11 -2.06
CA VAL A 113 9.34 39.02 -2.58
C VAL A 113 8.94 39.65 -3.93
N PHE A 114 8.15 38.95 -4.74
CA PHE A 114 7.56 39.50 -5.98
C PHE A 114 6.47 40.56 -5.73
N GLY A 115 6.00 40.70 -4.48
CA GLY A 115 4.95 41.61 -4.06
C GLY A 115 3.54 41.04 -4.24
N THR A 116 2.58 41.61 -3.52
CA THR A 116 1.16 41.21 -3.54
C THR A 116 0.47 41.60 -4.86
N GLY A 117 0.76 40.83 -5.91
CA GLY A 117 0.05 40.86 -7.19
C GLY A 117 0.86 41.40 -8.36
N ASN A 118 0.99 40.56 -9.39
CA ASN A 118 0.86 40.98 -10.79
C ASN A 118 1.75 42.14 -11.26
N SER A 119 3.01 42.17 -10.82
CA SER A 119 4.06 43.06 -11.33
C SER A 119 4.46 42.70 -12.78
N ARG A 120 3.51 42.85 -13.71
CA ARG A 120 3.52 42.33 -15.08
C ARG A 120 4.85 42.58 -15.79
N ILE A 121 5.39 41.56 -16.44
CA ILE A 121 6.54 41.70 -17.33
C ILE A 121 6.05 42.43 -18.58
N ILE A 122 6.36 43.73 -18.66
CA ILE A 122 5.97 44.58 -19.78
C ILE A 122 7.12 44.61 -20.79
N GLY A 123 6.97 43.87 -21.89
CA GLY A 123 7.82 44.05 -23.06
C GLY A 123 7.60 45.41 -23.71
N ARG A 124 8.64 45.97 -24.33
CA ARG A 124 8.54 47.17 -25.16
C ARG A 124 7.88 46.84 -26.52
N PRO A 125 7.43 47.86 -27.29
CA PRO A 125 6.86 47.65 -28.63
C PRO A 125 7.80 46.99 -29.65
N ASP A 126 9.12 47.04 -29.40
CA ASP A 126 10.17 46.36 -30.17
C ASP A 126 10.38 44.88 -29.74
N GLY A 127 9.57 44.37 -28.81
CA GLY A 127 9.71 43.05 -28.22
C GLY A 127 10.78 42.91 -27.14
N SER A 128 11.60 43.95 -26.90
CA SER A 128 12.69 43.88 -25.93
C SER A 128 12.21 43.96 -24.48
N ILE A 129 12.91 43.25 -23.62
CA ILE A 129 12.70 43.23 -22.17
C ILE A 129 13.62 44.27 -21.54
N ASN A 130 13.06 45.17 -20.72
CA ASN A 130 13.85 46.19 -20.04
C ASN A 130 14.55 45.63 -18.79
N HIS A 131 15.59 46.33 -18.31
CA HIS A 131 16.36 45.92 -17.12
C HIS A 131 15.49 45.69 -15.87
N PHE A 132 14.45 46.52 -15.66
CA PHE A 132 13.51 46.42 -14.53
C PHE A 132 12.61 45.16 -14.56
N ASN A 133 12.63 44.39 -15.65
CA ASN A 133 11.97 43.08 -15.73
C ASN A 133 12.94 41.92 -15.48
N ASN A 134 14.27 42.10 -15.56
CA ASN A 134 15.23 41.00 -15.43
C ASN A 134 15.15 40.33 -14.05
N GLU A 135 15.10 41.12 -12.98
CA GLU A 135 14.95 40.62 -11.61
C GLU A 135 13.64 39.85 -11.44
N LYS A 136 12.55 40.34 -12.04
CA LYS A 136 11.24 39.65 -12.05
C LYS A 136 11.31 38.30 -12.76
N ILE A 137 12.05 38.21 -13.87
CA ILE A 137 12.26 36.95 -14.61
C ILE A 137 13.10 35.97 -13.80
N VAL A 138 14.14 36.44 -13.10
CA VAL A 138 14.94 35.61 -12.17
C VAL A 138 14.06 35.07 -11.03
N LEU A 139 13.25 35.91 -10.38
CA LEU A 139 12.32 35.50 -9.33
C LEU A 139 11.27 34.50 -9.85
N ALA A 140 10.66 34.76 -11.00
CA ALA A 140 9.69 33.85 -11.62
C ALA A 140 10.31 32.50 -12.02
N THR A 141 11.57 32.51 -12.48
CA THR A 141 12.34 31.30 -12.78
C THR A 141 12.60 30.49 -11.52
N LYS A 142 12.94 31.15 -10.40
CA LYS A 142 13.10 30.50 -9.09
C LYS A 142 11.79 29.89 -8.58
N VAL A 143 10.66 30.60 -8.67
CA VAL A 143 9.33 30.03 -8.35
C VAL A 143 9.07 28.75 -9.16
N LEU A 144 9.35 28.76 -10.46
CA LEU A 144 9.16 27.60 -11.33
C LEU A 144 10.13 26.44 -10.98
N GLU A 145 11.39 26.73 -10.66
CA GLU A 145 12.35 25.72 -10.19
C GLU A 145 11.86 25.00 -8.93
N PHE A 146 11.31 25.74 -7.96
CA PHE A 146 10.81 25.15 -6.71
C PHE A 146 9.48 24.44 -6.89
N ASP A 147 8.59 24.92 -7.76
CA ASP A 147 7.33 24.22 -8.09
C ASP A 147 7.59 22.87 -8.79
N ILE A 148 8.53 22.83 -9.74
CA ILE A 148 9.00 21.58 -10.37
C ILE A 148 9.57 20.60 -9.34
N LYS A 149 10.25 21.07 -8.28
CA LYS A 149 10.73 20.20 -7.20
C LYS A 149 9.58 19.75 -6.28
N ARG A 150 8.69 20.66 -5.87
CA ARG A 150 7.51 20.35 -5.03
C ARG A 150 6.68 19.23 -5.65
N VAL A 151 6.39 19.33 -6.95
CA VAL A 151 5.67 18.29 -7.71
C VAL A 151 6.41 16.96 -7.74
N LYS A 152 7.76 16.96 -7.81
CA LYS A 152 8.57 15.74 -7.76
C LYS A 152 8.55 15.08 -6.38
N SER A 153 8.77 15.83 -5.29
CA SER A 153 8.72 15.28 -3.93
C SER A 153 7.30 14.82 -3.57
N LEU A 154 6.26 15.52 -4.01
CA LEU A 154 4.87 15.06 -3.86
C LEU A 154 4.60 13.74 -4.60
N GLY A 155 5.13 13.60 -5.82
CA GLY A 155 5.07 12.34 -6.58
C GLY A 155 5.82 11.19 -5.91
N ALA A 156 7.02 11.45 -5.38
CA ALA A 156 7.83 10.48 -4.65
C ALA A 156 7.15 10.05 -3.33
N PHE A 157 6.57 11.01 -2.60
CA PHE A 157 5.73 10.79 -1.43
C PHE A 157 4.58 9.80 -1.73
N PHE A 158 3.77 10.02 -2.77
CA PHE A 158 2.67 9.11 -3.09
C PHE A 158 3.14 7.69 -3.46
N VAL A 159 4.30 7.55 -4.10
CA VAL A 159 4.92 6.24 -4.40
C VAL A 159 5.39 5.54 -3.11
N ALA A 160 6.03 6.26 -2.20
CA ALA A 160 6.47 5.73 -0.91
C ALA A 160 5.28 5.38 0.00
N GLN A 161 4.25 6.24 0.07
CA GLN A 161 3.00 6.00 0.79
C GLN A 161 2.29 4.73 0.30
N LYS A 162 2.22 4.51 -1.02
CA LYS A 162 1.64 3.30 -1.58
C LYS A 162 2.45 2.05 -1.19
N ARG A 163 3.79 2.13 -1.21
CA ARG A 163 4.66 1.04 -0.74
C ARG A 163 4.45 0.74 0.75
N TYR A 164 4.28 1.76 1.58
CA TYR A 164 4.01 1.61 3.02
C TYR A 164 2.72 0.83 3.27
N PHE A 165 1.59 1.28 2.68
CA PHE A 165 0.30 0.62 2.90
C PHE A 165 0.23 -0.79 2.28
N ASN A 166 0.92 -1.04 1.16
CA ASN A 166 1.04 -2.39 0.61
C ASN A 166 1.78 -3.32 1.59
N LEU A 167 2.96 -2.92 2.07
CA LEU A 167 3.77 -3.73 2.98
C LEU A 167 3.05 -3.99 4.31
N LEU A 168 2.36 -2.99 4.85
CA LEU A 168 1.51 -3.14 6.04
C LEU A 168 0.33 -4.13 5.80
N GLY A 169 -0.14 -4.24 4.56
CA GLY A 169 -1.07 -5.29 4.13
C GLY A 169 -0.44 -6.68 4.15
N GLU A 170 0.73 -6.85 3.52
CA GLU A 170 1.49 -8.11 3.52
C GLU A 170 1.82 -8.59 4.94
N MET A 171 2.20 -7.66 5.84
CA MET A 171 2.45 -7.96 7.26
C MET A 171 1.20 -8.44 7.98
N LYS A 172 0.03 -7.86 7.67
CA LYS A 172 -1.26 -8.26 8.22
C LYS A 172 -1.72 -9.62 7.69
N GLU A 173 -1.45 -9.94 6.43
CA GLU A 173 -1.69 -11.26 5.85
C GLU A 173 -0.83 -12.34 6.53
N ILE A 174 0.45 -12.05 6.81
CA ILE A 174 1.35 -12.96 7.54
C ILE A 174 0.85 -13.25 8.96
N GLU A 175 0.42 -12.22 9.72
CA GLU A 175 -0.17 -12.45 11.05
C GLU A 175 -1.50 -13.23 10.99
N VAL A 176 -2.29 -13.07 9.92
CA VAL A 176 -3.50 -13.88 9.70
C VAL A 176 -3.15 -15.34 9.37
N GLU A 177 -2.10 -15.61 8.59
CA GLU A 177 -1.60 -16.98 8.35
C GLU A 177 -1.11 -17.62 9.65
N ILE A 178 -0.29 -16.91 10.45
CA ILE A 178 0.14 -17.33 11.79
C ILE A 178 -1.09 -17.70 12.64
N LYS A 179 -2.10 -16.83 12.72
CA LYS A 179 -3.32 -17.09 13.49
C LYS A 179 -4.09 -18.33 13.02
N GLN A 180 -4.14 -18.61 11.72
CA GLN A 180 -4.82 -19.77 11.15
C GLN A 180 -4.08 -21.09 11.41
N LEU A 181 -2.75 -21.09 11.24
CA LEU A 181 -1.88 -22.22 11.59
C LEU A 181 -1.99 -22.55 13.07
N LEU A 182 -1.98 -21.52 13.92
CA LEU A 182 -2.18 -21.67 15.35
C LEU A 182 -3.56 -22.27 15.64
N ALA A 183 -4.66 -21.69 15.13
CA ALA A 183 -6.02 -22.22 15.37
C ALA A 183 -6.15 -23.71 15.01
N SER A 184 -5.55 -24.13 13.89
CA SER A 184 -5.52 -25.53 13.45
C SER A 184 -4.77 -26.46 14.42
N ALA A 185 -3.78 -25.95 15.16
CA ALA A 185 -3.07 -26.69 16.21
C ALA A 185 -3.94 -26.89 17.47
N ILE A 186 -4.89 -26.00 17.79
CA ILE A 186 -5.88 -26.24 18.85
C ILE A 186 -6.79 -27.39 18.43
N GLU A 187 -7.40 -27.29 17.24
CA GLU A 187 -8.43 -28.22 16.77
C GLU A 187 -7.90 -29.66 16.61
N THR A 188 -6.61 -29.81 16.27
CA THR A 188 -5.93 -31.11 16.19
C THR A 188 -5.43 -31.65 17.53
N GLY A 189 -5.57 -30.88 18.62
CA GLY A 189 -5.08 -31.24 19.96
C GLY A 189 -3.56 -31.26 20.05
N ALA A 190 -2.89 -30.37 19.32
CA ALA A 190 -1.43 -30.27 19.18
C ALA A 190 -0.90 -28.88 19.58
N ALA A 191 -1.56 -28.20 20.52
CA ALA A 191 -1.14 -26.90 21.03
C ALA A 191 0.04 -27.03 22.03
N PRO A 192 1.17 -26.32 21.83
CA PRO A 192 2.27 -26.24 22.81
C PRO A 192 1.94 -25.39 24.04
N ASP A 193 2.81 -25.41 25.06
CA ASP A 193 2.82 -24.40 26.11
C ASP A 193 3.08 -22.98 25.52
N GLY A 194 2.50 -21.95 26.13
CA GLY A 194 2.57 -20.55 25.66
C GLY A 194 1.75 -20.25 24.39
N PHE A 195 1.09 -21.25 23.81
CA PHE A 195 0.35 -21.13 22.56
C PHE A 195 -0.80 -20.09 22.59
N TYR A 196 -1.56 -20.03 23.69
CA TYR A 196 -2.69 -19.09 23.80
C TYR A 196 -2.20 -17.63 23.88
N ASP A 197 -1.05 -17.42 24.52
CA ASP A 197 -0.41 -16.12 24.61
C ASP A 197 0.05 -15.66 23.22
N GLU A 198 0.65 -16.55 22.41
CA GLU A 198 1.02 -16.28 21.01
C GLU A 198 -0.19 -15.91 20.14
N MET A 199 -1.32 -16.62 20.28
CA MET A 199 -2.53 -16.31 19.51
C MET A 199 -3.10 -14.94 19.86
N GLU A 200 -3.01 -14.52 21.13
CA GLU A 200 -3.47 -13.21 21.56
C GLU A 200 -2.46 -12.09 21.21
N GLU A 201 -1.16 -12.37 21.27
CA GLU A 201 -0.11 -11.46 20.77
C GLU A 201 -0.31 -11.21 19.27
N THR A 202 -0.51 -12.26 18.49
CA THR A 202 -0.85 -12.21 17.05
C THR A 202 -2.11 -11.36 16.80
N ARG A 203 -3.15 -11.48 17.64
CA ARG A 203 -4.34 -10.60 17.58
C ARG A 203 -3.98 -9.14 17.84
N GLY A 204 -3.13 -8.89 18.85
CA GLY A 204 -2.60 -7.56 19.18
C GLY A 204 -1.80 -6.95 18.03
N ARG A 205 -0.87 -7.70 17.41
CA ARG A 205 -0.11 -7.25 16.23
C ARG A 205 -1.04 -6.84 15.08
N ILE A 206 -2.09 -7.63 14.79
CA ILE A 206 -3.10 -7.30 13.76
C ILE A 206 -3.86 -6.00 14.10
N ALA A 207 -4.24 -5.79 15.37
CA ALA A 207 -4.94 -4.58 15.80
C ALA A 207 -4.03 -3.34 15.69
N ASN A 208 -2.80 -3.42 16.20
CA ASN A 208 -1.81 -2.34 16.17
C ASN A 208 -1.46 -1.92 14.72
N MET A 209 -1.40 -2.87 13.78
CA MET A 209 -1.20 -2.58 12.36
C MET A 209 -2.39 -1.85 11.74
N GLU A 210 -3.63 -2.18 12.13
CA GLU A 210 -4.83 -1.49 11.65
C GLU A 210 -4.92 -0.06 12.20
N GLU A 211 -4.63 0.13 13.49
CA GLU A 211 -4.53 1.45 14.13
C GLU A 211 -3.43 2.31 13.47
N SER A 212 -2.25 1.73 13.24
CA SER A 212 -1.15 2.39 12.51
C SER A 212 -1.56 2.76 11.08
N ARG A 213 -2.31 1.90 10.37
CA ARG A 213 -2.82 2.16 9.02
C ARG A 213 -3.79 3.34 8.98
N ILE A 214 -4.57 3.53 10.04
CA ILE A 214 -5.55 4.61 10.19
C ILE A 214 -4.82 5.91 10.56
N GLY A 215 -4.06 5.93 11.65
CA GLY A 215 -3.36 7.13 12.12
C GLY A 215 -2.37 7.71 11.10
N MET A 216 -1.61 6.86 10.41
CA MET A 216 -0.70 7.31 9.34
C MET A 216 -1.47 7.87 8.13
N ARG A 217 -2.63 7.30 7.78
CA ARG A 217 -3.49 7.86 6.73
C ARG A 217 -4.03 9.22 7.14
N GLU A 218 -4.51 9.37 8.36
CA GLU A 218 -5.15 10.59 8.84
C GLU A 218 -4.14 11.73 8.95
N GLY A 219 -2.98 11.53 9.59
CA GLY A 219 -1.92 12.54 9.66
C GLY A 219 -1.33 12.92 8.29
N TRP A 220 -1.21 11.97 7.35
CA TRP A 220 -0.80 12.28 5.98
C TRP A 220 -1.88 12.99 5.14
N LEU A 221 -3.17 12.88 5.51
CA LEU A 221 -4.25 13.63 4.86
C LEU A 221 -4.38 15.05 5.43
N GLU A 222 -4.29 15.21 6.75
CA GLU A 222 -4.24 16.50 7.44
C GLU A 222 -3.10 17.38 6.88
N TRP A 223 -1.90 16.79 6.76
CA TRP A 223 -0.74 17.46 6.17
C TRP A 223 -0.92 17.81 4.68
N LEU A 224 -1.66 17.01 3.90
CA LEU A 224 -1.95 17.33 2.49
C LEU A 224 -2.95 18.50 2.36
N ASP A 225 -3.80 18.72 3.36
CA ASP A 225 -4.72 19.86 3.44
C ASP A 225 -3.95 21.16 3.73
N GLU A 226 -2.97 21.13 4.65
CA GLU A 226 -2.03 22.25 4.91
C GLU A 226 -1.25 22.71 3.67
N LEU A 227 -1.11 21.84 2.66
CA LEU A 227 -0.36 22.10 1.43
C LEU A 227 -1.18 22.73 0.29
N SER A 228 -2.49 22.93 0.46
CA SER A 228 -3.45 23.23 -0.62
C SER A 228 -3.64 24.73 -0.95
#